data_AF-A0A7W0KXI4-F1
#
_entry.id   AF-A0A7W0KXI4-F1
#
_cell.length_a   1.000
_cell.length_b   1.000
_cell.length_c   1.000
_cell.angle_alpha   90.00
_cell.angle_beta   90.00
_cell.angle_gamma   90.00
#
_symmetry.space_group_name_H-M   'P 1'
#
loop_
_entity.id
_entity.type
_entity.pdbx_description
1 polymer ?
#
loop_
_entity_poly.entity_id
_entity_poly.type
_entity_poly.pdbx_seq_one_letter_code
_entity_poly.pdbx_strand_id
1 'polypeptide(L)'
;PILPDVPVADDGGARLVVSQLEHVVRWEQVRSLGDQASPLDDAIALDVFAAEEGETVRPADRTALAPAAGYTVRYEPAGDGGWTEPRIFAELRNTTGEHLFVAVLDLTDRFRCSALLHTGRVAPGQTVALNDGAPMAVTLPQGRPVIEGALARDWLKVVVSDVEFDASAFDLPALGERPPQAVATRSLRSWGTLERLAAKAISRDVTSGRAPVAARWAATSVLLESVVGN
;
A
#
# COMPACT_ATOMS: atom_id res chain seq x y z
N PRO A 1 -15.01 -9.36 -4.11
CA PRO A 1 -14.45 -10.59 -4.72
C PRO A 1 -15.45 -11.76 -4.67
N ILE A 2 -15.75 -12.37 -5.81
CA ILE A 2 -16.46 -13.67 -5.85
C ILE A 2 -15.36 -14.73 -5.73
N LEU A 3 -15.33 -15.44 -4.60
CA LEU A 3 -14.46 -16.60 -4.44
C LEU A 3 -15.00 -17.73 -5.32
N PRO A 4 -14.14 -18.52 -5.99
CA PRO A 4 -14.62 -19.74 -6.66
C PRO A 4 -15.29 -20.65 -5.63
N ASP A 5 -16.34 -21.36 -6.05
CA ASP A 5 -16.99 -22.38 -5.20
C ASP A 5 -15.92 -23.37 -4.73
N VAL A 6 -15.69 -23.38 -3.42
CA VAL A 6 -14.84 -24.40 -2.81
C VAL A 6 -15.74 -25.59 -2.51
N PRO A 7 -15.59 -26.74 -3.19
CA PRO A 7 -16.33 -27.93 -2.80
C PRO A 7 -15.94 -28.30 -1.37
N VAL A 8 -16.88 -28.15 -0.44
CA VAL A 8 -16.67 -28.27 1.02
C VAL A 8 -16.42 -29.73 1.47
N ALA A 9 -16.13 -30.65 0.56
CA ALA A 9 -16.21 -32.10 0.81
C ALA A 9 -14.88 -32.87 0.75
N ASP A 10 -13.71 -32.21 0.71
CA ASP A 10 -12.42 -32.87 0.89
C ASP A 10 -11.38 -32.03 1.67
N ASP A 11 -10.31 -32.69 2.14
CA ASP A 11 -9.21 -32.06 2.87
C ASP A 11 -8.49 -30.96 2.06
N GLY A 12 -8.59 -31.00 0.73
CA GLY A 12 -8.01 -30.01 -0.17
C GLY A 12 -8.78 -28.69 -0.12
N GLY A 13 -10.11 -28.76 -0.16
CA GLY A 13 -11.00 -27.62 0.02
C GLY A 13 -10.83 -26.95 1.38
N ALA A 14 -10.73 -27.75 2.45
CA ALA A 14 -10.50 -27.23 3.80
C ALA A 14 -9.16 -26.46 3.92
N ARG A 15 -8.07 -27.01 3.36
CA ARG A 15 -6.76 -26.32 3.35
C ARG A 15 -6.77 -25.04 2.54
N LEU A 16 -7.47 -25.02 1.41
CA LEU A 16 -7.61 -23.82 0.59
C LEU A 16 -8.33 -22.70 1.34
N VAL A 17 -9.45 -23.02 2.02
CA VAL A 17 -10.20 -22.05 2.82
C VAL A 17 -9.34 -21.50 3.96
N VAL A 18 -8.62 -22.35 4.68
CA VAL A 18 -7.71 -21.91 5.75
C VAL A 18 -6.64 -20.96 5.21
N SER A 19 -5.99 -21.32 4.11
CA SER A 19 -4.98 -20.48 3.45
C SER A 19 -5.53 -19.12 3.03
N GLN A 20 -6.75 -19.08 2.47
CA GLN A 20 -7.40 -17.84 2.09
C GLN A 20 -7.76 -16.96 3.31
N LEU A 21 -8.22 -17.57 4.41
CA LEU A 21 -8.51 -16.84 5.64
C LEU A 21 -7.22 -16.29 6.29
N GLU A 22 -6.14 -17.07 6.32
CA GLU A 22 -4.83 -16.61 6.78
C GLU A 22 -4.33 -15.42 5.95
N HIS A 23 -4.51 -15.46 4.63
CA HIS A 23 -4.18 -14.36 3.73
C HIS A 23 -4.97 -13.09 4.06
N VAL A 24 -6.30 -13.21 4.21
CA VAL A 24 -7.17 -12.08 4.56
C VAL A 24 -6.80 -11.49 5.93
N VAL A 25 -6.57 -12.35 6.93
CA VAL A 25 -6.15 -11.92 8.27
C VAL A 25 -4.81 -11.17 8.22
N ARG A 26 -3.84 -11.67 7.45
CA ARG A 26 -2.54 -10.99 7.29
C ARG A 26 -2.69 -9.64 6.61
N TRP A 27 -3.51 -9.53 5.57
CA TRP A 27 -3.80 -8.26 4.92
C TRP A 27 -4.47 -7.25 5.87
N GLU A 28 -5.47 -7.68 6.64
CA GLU A 28 -6.14 -6.83 7.63
C GLU A 28 -5.18 -6.38 8.74
N GLN A 29 -4.25 -7.24 9.16
CA GLN A 29 -3.21 -6.86 10.11
C GLN A 29 -2.32 -5.73 9.57
N VAL A 30 -1.88 -5.81 8.31
CA VAL A 30 -1.10 -4.73 7.67
C VAL A 30 -1.94 -3.45 7.58
N ARG A 31 -3.22 -3.56 7.21
CA ARG A 31 -4.15 -2.44 7.13
C ARG A 31 -4.32 -1.72 8.48
N SER A 32 -4.41 -2.48 9.57
CA SER A 32 -4.56 -2.00 10.95
C SER A 32 -3.27 -1.52 11.64
N LEU A 33 -2.11 -1.57 10.97
CA LEU A 33 -0.88 -1.04 11.56
C LEU A 33 -1.06 0.43 11.94
N GLY A 34 -0.47 0.88 13.05
CA GLY A 34 -0.55 2.30 13.45
C GLY A 34 -1.81 2.70 14.23
N ASP A 35 -2.65 1.74 14.66
CA ASP A 35 -3.75 1.99 15.61
C ASP A 35 -3.29 2.43 17.01
N GLN A 36 -1.99 2.64 17.22
CA GLN A 36 -1.39 3.07 18.50
C GLN A 36 -0.72 4.42 18.29
N ALA A 37 -0.95 5.35 19.21
CA ALA A 37 -0.33 6.67 19.17
C ALA A 37 1.19 6.58 19.14
N SER A 38 1.81 7.38 18.27
CA SER A 38 3.25 7.40 18.06
C SER A 38 3.80 8.82 18.04
N PRO A 39 5.03 9.05 18.53
CA PRO A 39 5.70 10.34 18.36
C PRO A 39 6.00 10.69 16.89
N LEU A 40 5.83 9.76 15.95
CA LEU A 40 5.97 9.99 14.51
C LEU A 40 4.63 10.12 13.78
N ASP A 41 3.51 10.25 14.51
CA ASP A 41 2.23 10.59 13.90
C ASP A 41 2.37 11.94 13.15
N ASP A 42 1.82 12.01 11.93
CA ASP A 42 1.91 13.18 11.03
C ASP A 42 3.34 13.63 10.62
N ALA A 43 4.36 12.81 10.88
CA ALA A 43 5.75 13.11 10.52
C ALA A 43 6.00 13.15 8.99
N ILE A 44 5.12 12.53 8.22
CA ILE A 44 5.13 12.53 6.75
C ILE A 44 3.79 13.05 6.25
N ALA A 45 3.81 14.11 5.46
CA ALA A 45 2.65 14.57 4.70
C ALA A 45 2.61 13.86 3.35
N LEU A 46 1.45 13.30 2.98
CA LEU A 46 1.17 12.74 1.66
C LEU A 46 0.30 13.73 0.89
N ASP A 47 0.83 14.23 -0.23
CA ASP A 47 0.11 15.08 -1.17
C ASP A 47 -0.18 14.28 -2.45
N VAL A 48 -1.42 14.25 -2.91
CA VAL A 48 -1.85 13.55 -4.15
C VAL A 48 -2.38 14.57 -5.15
N PHE A 49 -2.06 14.39 -6.43
CA PHE A 49 -2.41 15.32 -7.52
C PHE A 49 -3.05 14.51 -8.64
N ALA A 50 -4.15 14.99 -9.21
CA ALA A 50 -4.66 14.41 -10.46
C ALA A 50 -3.65 14.66 -11.59
N ALA A 51 -3.46 13.67 -12.46
CA ALA A 51 -2.69 13.81 -13.69
C ALA A 51 -3.66 13.97 -14.87
N GLU A 52 -3.35 14.89 -15.78
CA GLU A 52 -4.06 15.10 -17.03
C GLU A 52 -3.52 14.15 -18.12
N GLU A 53 -4.30 13.95 -19.17
CA GLU A 53 -3.93 13.07 -20.27
C GLU A 53 -2.61 13.52 -20.93
N GLY A 54 -1.67 12.57 -21.09
CA GLY A 54 -0.36 12.84 -21.69
C GLY A 54 0.69 13.45 -20.74
N GLU A 55 0.32 13.80 -19.50
CA GLU A 55 1.31 14.26 -18.53
C GLU A 55 2.29 13.14 -18.17
N THR A 56 3.58 13.48 -18.12
CA THR A 56 4.66 12.57 -17.68
C THR A 56 5.36 13.07 -16.43
N VAL A 57 5.20 14.36 -16.11
CA VAL A 57 5.73 15.03 -14.93
C VAL A 57 4.66 15.99 -14.42
N ARG A 58 4.50 16.07 -13.10
CA ARG A 58 3.54 17.00 -12.47
C ARG A 58 3.97 18.46 -12.69
N PRO A 59 3.09 19.35 -13.20
CA PRO A 59 3.31 20.79 -13.19
C PRO A 59 3.55 21.34 -11.77
N ALA A 60 4.45 22.31 -11.62
CA ALA A 60 4.87 22.81 -10.30
C ALA A 60 3.78 23.60 -9.56
N ASP A 61 2.80 24.15 -10.29
CA ASP A 61 1.66 24.93 -9.78
C ASP A 61 0.39 24.09 -9.59
N ARG A 62 0.43 22.78 -9.89
CA ARG A 62 -0.70 21.88 -9.71
C ARG A 62 -1.06 21.81 -8.24
N THR A 63 -2.33 22.10 -7.94
CA THR A 63 -2.87 22.01 -6.58
C THR A 63 -3.12 20.55 -6.20
N ALA A 64 -2.76 20.19 -4.97
CA ALA A 64 -3.06 18.86 -4.44
C ALA A 64 -4.58 18.66 -4.31
N LEU A 65 -5.04 17.43 -4.53
CA LEU A 65 -6.39 17.01 -4.20
C LEU A 65 -6.63 17.17 -2.71
N ALA A 66 -7.82 17.64 -2.32
CA ALA A 66 -8.20 17.70 -0.92
C ALA A 66 -8.53 16.29 -0.42
N PRO A 67 -7.83 15.78 0.61
CA PRO A 67 -8.19 14.51 1.23
C PRO A 67 -9.46 14.75 2.07
N ALA A 68 -10.64 14.39 1.56
CA ALA A 68 -11.88 14.45 2.34
C ALA A 68 -11.88 13.32 3.39
N ALA A 69 -12.53 12.20 3.09
CA ALA A 69 -12.32 10.92 3.80
C ALA A 69 -11.24 10.05 3.13
N GLY A 70 -10.57 10.59 2.12
CA GLY A 70 -9.70 9.92 1.15
C GLY A 70 -9.64 10.72 -0.16
N TYR A 71 -9.07 10.11 -1.19
CA TYR A 71 -9.03 10.63 -2.55
C TYR A 71 -9.98 9.84 -3.44
N THR A 72 -10.77 10.53 -4.25
CA THR A 72 -11.59 9.92 -5.29
C THR A 72 -11.13 10.43 -6.65
N VAL A 73 -10.80 9.51 -7.54
CA VAL A 73 -10.43 9.79 -8.94
C VAL A 73 -11.40 9.09 -9.88
N ARG A 74 -11.62 9.67 -11.06
CA ARG A 74 -12.70 9.23 -11.95
C ARG A 74 -12.15 8.76 -13.28
N TYR A 75 -12.71 7.66 -13.78
CA TYR A 75 -12.64 7.37 -15.20
C TYR A 75 -13.44 8.42 -15.96
N GLU A 76 -12.89 8.90 -17.07
CA GLU A 76 -13.54 9.87 -17.93
C GLU A 76 -14.03 9.19 -19.22
N PRO A 77 -15.20 9.57 -19.76
CA PRO A 77 -15.65 9.05 -21.05
C PRO A 77 -14.65 9.39 -22.16
N ALA A 78 -14.21 8.38 -22.90
CA ALA A 78 -13.39 8.58 -24.09
C ALA A 78 -14.27 8.88 -25.31
N GLY A 79 -13.74 9.63 -26.28
CA GLY A 79 -14.48 10.04 -27.48
C GLY A 79 -14.92 8.90 -28.40
N ASP A 80 -14.39 7.69 -28.20
CA ASP A 80 -14.73 6.47 -28.92
C ASP A 80 -15.81 5.61 -28.23
N GLY A 81 -16.40 6.11 -27.14
CA GLY A 81 -17.36 5.37 -26.30
C GLY A 81 -16.71 4.45 -25.27
N GLY A 82 -15.38 4.52 -25.11
CA GLY A 82 -14.63 3.86 -24.04
C GLY A 82 -14.49 4.73 -22.77
N TRP A 83 -13.53 4.34 -21.93
CA TRP A 83 -13.20 5.03 -20.69
C TRP A 83 -11.69 5.27 -20.60
N THR A 84 -11.29 6.48 -20.22
CA THR A 84 -9.91 6.84 -19.90
C THR A 84 -9.66 6.59 -18.42
N GLU A 85 -8.58 5.87 -18.11
CA GLU A 85 -8.18 5.58 -16.72
C GLU A 85 -7.72 6.83 -15.97
N PRO A 86 -8.11 7.03 -14.71
CA PRO A 86 -7.56 8.10 -13.90
C PRO A 86 -6.10 7.83 -13.56
N ARG A 87 -5.30 8.89 -13.57
CA ARG A 87 -3.90 8.88 -13.18
C ARG A 87 -3.63 9.92 -12.11
N ILE A 88 -2.65 9.65 -11.25
CA ILE A 88 -2.24 10.55 -10.18
C ILE A 88 -0.72 10.70 -10.10
N PHE A 89 -0.27 11.83 -9.58
CA PHE A 89 1.03 11.97 -8.95
C PHE A 89 0.86 11.93 -7.44
N ALA A 90 1.89 11.50 -6.72
CA ALA A 90 1.89 11.52 -5.27
C ALA A 90 3.28 11.87 -4.74
N GLU A 91 3.33 12.66 -3.67
CA GLU A 91 4.56 13.10 -3.03
C GLU A 91 4.47 12.97 -1.52
N LEU A 92 5.59 12.64 -0.90
CA LEU A 92 5.76 12.55 0.54
C LEU A 92 6.69 13.66 0.99
N ARG A 93 6.33 14.40 2.03
CA ARG A 93 7.19 15.42 2.64
C ARG A 93 7.47 15.08 4.10
N ASN A 94 8.75 15.00 4.46
CA ASN A 94 9.15 14.90 5.87
C ASN A 94 8.97 16.26 6.54
N THR A 95 8.03 16.34 7.49
CA THR A 95 7.67 17.57 8.20
C THR A 95 8.51 17.79 9.46
N THR A 96 9.36 16.82 9.82
CA THR A 96 10.15 16.83 11.05
C THR A 96 11.53 17.44 10.85
N GLY A 97 12.23 17.67 11.97
CA GLY A 97 13.64 18.06 12.00
C GLY A 97 14.63 16.89 11.93
N GLU A 98 14.16 15.66 11.74
CA GLU A 98 14.98 14.44 11.81
C GLU A 98 14.98 13.67 10.49
N HIS A 99 15.99 12.82 10.28
CA HIS A 99 15.96 11.87 9.16
C HIS A 99 15.02 10.72 9.47
N LEU A 100 14.17 10.35 8.52
CA LEU A 100 13.21 9.25 8.68
C LEU A 100 13.36 8.24 7.56
N PHE A 101 13.05 6.99 7.85
CA PHE A 101 12.88 5.94 6.86
C PHE A 101 11.39 5.80 6.55
N VAL A 102 11.06 5.82 5.26
CA VAL A 102 9.67 5.86 4.79
C VAL A 102 9.45 4.82 3.71
N ALA A 103 8.33 4.13 3.79
CA ALA A 103 7.81 3.28 2.73
C ALA A 103 6.33 3.59 2.49
N VAL A 104 5.84 3.33 1.27
CA VAL A 104 4.42 3.43 0.95
C VAL A 104 3.95 2.10 0.39
N LEU A 105 2.92 1.53 0.99
CA LEU A 105 2.27 0.31 0.55
C LEU A 105 0.94 0.64 -0.11
N ASP A 106 0.64 -0.04 -1.21
CA ASP A 106 -0.67 -0.14 -1.82
C ASP A 106 -1.35 -1.42 -1.34
N LEU A 107 -2.48 -1.28 -0.64
CA LEU A 107 -3.33 -2.37 -0.20
C LEU A 107 -4.62 -2.35 -1.03
N THR A 108 -4.84 -3.37 -1.86
CA THR A 108 -5.99 -3.36 -2.79
C THR A 108 -7.22 -4.08 -2.24
N ASP A 109 -8.40 -3.81 -2.82
CA ASP A 109 -9.65 -4.55 -2.50
C ASP A 109 -9.64 -6.04 -2.88
N ARG A 110 -8.56 -6.53 -3.50
CA ARG A 110 -8.29 -7.95 -3.76
C ARG A 110 -7.32 -8.57 -2.75
N PHE A 111 -7.10 -7.92 -1.62
CA PHE A 111 -6.19 -8.34 -0.55
C PHE A 111 -4.73 -8.48 -1.01
N ARG A 112 -4.32 -7.73 -2.04
CA ARG A 112 -2.91 -7.58 -2.41
C ARG A 112 -2.29 -6.51 -1.51
N CYS A 113 -1.01 -6.67 -1.18
CA CYS A 113 -0.20 -5.62 -0.55
C CYS A 113 1.13 -5.54 -1.30
N SER A 114 1.53 -4.35 -1.72
CA SER A 114 2.83 -4.14 -2.36
C SER A 114 3.40 -2.77 -2.08
N ALA A 115 4.72 -2.65 -2.00
CA ALA A 115 5.38 -1.35 -1.94
C ALA A 115 5.21 -0.55 -3.26
N LEU A 116 4.65 0.66 -3.17
CA LEU A 116 4.76 1.72 -4.19
C LEU A 116 6.06 2.51 -4.03
N LEU A 117 6.56 2.60 -2.80
CA LEU A 117 7.88 3.12 -2.46
C LEU A 117 8.52 2.14 -1.48
N HIS A 118 9.59 1.49 -1.92
CA HIS A 118 10.46 0.72 -1.02
C HIS A 118 11.15 1.65 -0.01
N THR A 119 11.57 1.10 1.13
CA THR A 119 12.12 1.89 2.21
C THR A 119 13.26 2.80 1.74
N GLY A 120 13.06 4.10 1.92
CA GLY A 120 14.05 5.13 1.59
C GLY A 120 14.24 6.09 2.76
N ARG A 121 15.46 6.65 2.87
CA ARG A 121 15.78 7.68 3.87
C ARG A 121 15.38 9.05 3.34
N VAL A 122 14.51 9.75 4.06
CA VAL A 122 14.03 11.11 3.75
C VAL A 122 14.63 12.09 4.76
N ALA A 123 15.38 13.07 4.28
CA ALA A 123 15.96 14.11 5.13
C ALA A 123 14.91 15.13 5.64
N PRO A 124 15.22 15.90 6.70
CA PRO A 124 14.33 16.93 7.22
C PRO A 124 13.86 17.89 6.11
N GLY A 125 12.55 18.13 6.02
CA GLY A 125 11.96 19.04 5.04
C GLY A 125 12.02 18.58 3.58
N GLN A 126 12.59 17.39 3.29
CA GLN A 126 12.67 16.89 1.92
C GLN A 126 11.34 16.29 1.45
N THR A 127 11.12 16.44 0.15
CA THR A 127 10.02 15.81 -0.58
C THR A 127 10.55 14.67 -1.45
N VAL A 128 9.82 13.56 -1.48
CA VAL A 128 10.07 12.41 -2.35
C VAL A 128 8.81 12.12 -3.15
N ALA A 129 8.94 12.06 -4.48
CA ALA A 129 7.83 11.65 -5.33
C ALA A 129 7.72 10.12 -5.38
N LEU A 130 6.48 9.62 -5.42
CA LEU A 130 6.22 8.22 -5.72
C LEU A 130 6.45 7.95 -7.21
N ASN A 131 6.79 6.69 -7.55
CA ASN A 131 6.99 6.24 -8.93
C ASN A 131 7.97 7.14 -9.72
N ASP A 132 9.05 7.60 -9.06
CA ASP A 132 10.06 8.50 -9.62
C ASP A 132 9.49 9.79 -10.23
N GLY A 133 8.33 10.25 -9.73
CA GLY A 133 7.63 11.44 -10.22
C GLY A 133 6.80 11.22 -11.49
N ALA A 134 6.74 10.00 -12.01
CA ALA A 134 5.88 9.63 -13.13
C ALA A 134 4.44 9.33 -12.63
N PRO A 135 3.41 9.57 -13.47
CA PRO A 135 2.03 9.33 -13.06
C PRO A 135 1.76 7.84 -12.85
N MET A 136 0.93 7.52 -11.86
CA MET A 136 0.47 6.18 -11.54
C MET A 136 -1.01 6.05 -11.92
N ALA A 137 -1.36 4.96 -12.61
CA ALA A 137 -2.75 4.66 -12.95
C ALA A 137 -3.48 4.09 -11.73
N VAL A 138 -4.69 4.59 -11.47
CA VAL A 138 -5.55 4.13 -10.37
C VAL A 138 -6.71 3.35 -10.96
N THR A 139 -6.47 2.08 -11.25
CA THR A 139 -7.37 1.28 -12.11
C THR A 139 -8.27 0.35 -11.33
N LEU A 140 -9.39 -0.04 -11.94
CA LEU A 140 -10.16 -1.18 -11.47
C LEU A 140 -9.30 -2.45 -11.54
N PRO A 141 -9.42 -3.36 -10.57
CA PRO A 141 -8.66 -4.60 -10.58
C PRO A 141 -8.89 -5.42 -11.85
N GLN A 142 -7.83 -6.07 -12.32
CA GLN A 142 -7.87 -6.88 -13.53
C GLN A 142 -9.06 -7.85 -13.54
N GLY A 143 -9.82 -7.83 -14.64
CA GLY A 143 -11.02 -8.65 -14.83
C GLY A 143 -12.33 -8.01 -14.33
N ARG A 144 -12.28 -6.84 -13.67
CA ARG A 144 -13.47 -6.05 -13.36
C ARG A 144 -13.86 -5.21 -14.59
N PRO A 145 -15.11 -5.30 -15.08
CA PRO A 145 -15.54 -4.50 -16.23
C PRO A 145 -15.59 -3.01 -15.88
N VAL A 146 -15.13 -2.17 -16.81
CA VAL A 146 -15.20 -0.70 -16.71
C VAL A 146 -16.58 -0.25 -17.23
N ILE A 147 -17.56 -0.20 -16.33
CA ILE A 147 -18.95 0.18 -16.61
C ILE A 147 -19.40 1.21 -15.59
N GLU A 148 -20.39 2.03 -15.94
CA GLU A 148 -20.98 3.04 -15.05
C GLU A 148 -21.29 2.47 -13.66
N GLY A 149 -20.84 3.17 -12.61
CA GLY A 149 -21.02 2.77 -11.22
C GLY A 149 -20.02 1.72 -10.70
N ALA A 150 -19.12 1.21 -11.53
CA ALA A 150 -18.01 0.38 -11.06
C ALA A 150 -17.03 1.22 -10.23
N LEU A 151 -16.52 0.65 -9.13
CA LEU A 151 -15.54 1.29 -8.27
C LEU A 151 -14.49 0.30 -7.78
N ALA A 152 -13.33 0.81 -7.38
CA ALA A 152 -12.31 0.08 -6.65
C ALA A 152 -11.77 0.93 -5.49
N ARG A 153 -11.34 0.24 -4.43
CA ARG A 153 -10.82 0.88 -3.22
C ARG A 153 -9.47 0.31 -2.86
N ASP A 154 -8.51 1.20 -2.77
CA ASP A 154 -7.15 0.89 -2.34
C ASP A 154 -6.82 1.75 -1.11
N TRP A 155 -5.93 1.26 -0.26
CA TRP A 155 -5.43 2.01 0.90
C TRP A 155 -3.94 2.25 0.71
N LEU A 156 -3.57 3.53 0.61
CA LEU A 156 -2.17 3.94 0.63
C LEU A 156 -1.71 3.99 2.09
N LYS A 157 -0.87 3.04 2.48
CA LYS A 157 -0.29 2.93 3.82
C LYS A 157 1.10 3.55 3.83
N VAL A 158 1.25 4.68 4.50
CA VAL A 158 2.56 5.30 4.72
C VAL A 158 3.11 4.75 6.03
N VAL A 159 4.26 4.08 5.96
CA VAL A 159 4.98 3.56 7.14
C VAL A 159 6.23 4.41 7.34
N VAL A 160 6.42 4.93 8.55
CA VAL A 160 7.56 5.77 8.91
C VAL A 160 8.27 5.22 10.14
N SER A 161 9.59 5.30 10.16
CA SER A 161 10.43 4.82 11.26
C SER A 161 11.69 5.68 11.40
N ASP A 162 12.22 5.82 12.60
CA ASP A 162 13.54 6.41 12.84
C ASP A 162 14.71 5.43 12.62
N VAL A 163 14.39 4.15 12.42
CA VAL A 163 15.34 3.08 12.05
C VAL A 163 14.95 2.49 10.70
N GLU A 164 15.96 2.12 9.90
CA GLU A 164 15.77 1.46 8.60
C GLU A 164 14.98 0.15 8.75
N PHE A 165 14.10 -0.11 7.78
CA PHE A 165 13.28 -1.32 7.75
C PHE A 165 13.10 -1.90 6.35
N ASP A 166 12.67 -3.15 6.23
CA ASP A 166 12.39 -3.77 4.91
C ASP A 166 10.90 -3.82 4.60
N ALA A 167 10.45 -2.96 3.68
CA ALA A 167 9.05 -2.90 3.26
C ALA A 167 8.58 -4.15 2.49
N SER A 168 9.49 -4.92 1.88
CA SER A 168 9.13 -6.14 1.14
C SER A 168 8.56 -7.24 2.03
N ALA A 169 8.79 -7.15 3.36
CA ALA A 169 8.17 -8.03 4.33
C ALA A 169 6.63 -7.94 4.33
N PHE A 170 6.06 -6.80 3.89
CA PHE A 170 4.62 -6.60 3.79
C PHE A 170 4.01 -7.13 2.49
N ASP A 171 4.82 -7.58 1.53
CA ASP A 171 4.30 -7.99 0.22
C ASP A 171 3.39 -9.23 0.34
N LEU A 172 2.23 -9.10 -0.29
CA LEU A 172 1.19 -10.14 -0.40
C LEU A 172 0.68 -10.15 -1.84
N PRO A 173 0.61 -11.32 -2.51
CA PRO A 173 -0.06 -11.43 -3.81
C PRO A 173 -1.56 -11.13 -3.66
N ALA A 174 -2.29 -10.96 -4.76
CA ALA A 174 -3.75 -10.90 -4.65
C ALA A 174 -4.32 -12.24 -4.16
N LEU A 175 -5.46 -12.21 -3.46
CA LEU A 175 -6.10 -13.42 -2.94
C LEU A 175 -6.39 -14.41 -4.09
N GLY A 176 -5.88 -15.63 -3.95
CA GLY A 176 -6.02 -16.70 -4.94
C GLY A 176 -4.92 -16.72 -6.01
N GLU A 177 -4.05 -15.71 -6.06
CA GLU A 177 -2.83 -15.76 -6.86
C GLU A 177 -1.71 -16.48 -6.10
N ARG A 178 -0.87 -17.20 -6.84
CA ARG A 178 0.31 -17.82 -6.26
C ARG A 178 1.37 -16.74 -6.04
N PRO A 179 2.04 -16.69 -4.87
CA PRO A 179 3.16 -15.78 -4.71
C PRO A 179 4.20 -16.05 -5.80
N PRO A 180 4.82 -15.02 -6.39
CA PRO A 180 6.02 -15.22 -7.19
C PRO A 180 7.05 -15.97 -6.33
N GLN A 181 7.77 -16.93 -6.91
CA GLN A 181 8.84 -17.64 -6.20
C GLN A 181 9.84 -16.60 -5.69
N ALA A 182 9.90 -16.42 -4.36
CA ALA A 182 10.80 -15.46 -3.75
C ALA A 182 12.25 -15.80 -4.12
N VAL A 183 12.94 -14.87 -4.79
CA VAL A 183 14.39 -14.92 -4.88
C VAL A 183 14.90 -14.60 -3.47
N ALA A 184 15.44 -15.60 -2.78
CA ALA A 184 15.92 -15.45 -1.42
C ALA A 184 17.11 -14.47 -1.35
N THR A 185 16.84 -13.18 -1.16
CA THR A 185 17.84 -12.22 -0.70
C THR A 185 17.98 -12.37 0.81
N ARG A 186 18.95 -13.18 1.21
CA ARG A 186 19.34 -13.41 2.60
C ARG A 186 19.95 -12.12 3.18
N SER A 187 19.14 -11.20 3.73
CA SER A 187 19.64 -10.09 4.56
C SER A 187 19.65 -10.52 6.04
N LEU A 188 20.79 -11.06 6.47
CA LEU A 188 21.11 -11.30 7.89
C LEU A 188 21.59 -10.00 8.53
N ARG A 189 20.69 -9.04 8.82
CA ARG A 189 21.00 -7.89 9.71
C ARG A 189 19.81 -7.58 10.61
N SER A 190 20.08 -7.59 11.92
CA SER A 190 19.26 -7.19 13.08
C SER A 190 17.77 -6.89 12.82
N TRP A 191 16.88 -7.75 13.31
CA TRP A 191 15.44 -7.54 13.31
C TRP A 191 15.02 -6.41 14.26
N GLY A 192 14.48 -5.32 13.71
CA GLY A 192 13.83 -4.25 14.48
C GLY A 192 12.42 -4.65 14.95
N THR A 193 11.77 -3.75 15.68
CA THR A 193 10.37 -3.93 16.14
C THR A 193 9.39 -3.93 14.97
N LEU A 194 9.66 -3.19 13.89
CA LEU A 194 8.85 -3.19 12.68
C LEU A 194 9.01 -4.48 11.88
N GLU A 195 10.22 -5.03 11.77
CA GLU A 195 10.45 -6.36 11.20
C GLU A 195 9.78 -7.44 12.03
N ARG A 196 9.69 -7.28 13.36
CA ARG A 196 8.91 -8.20 14.20
C ARG A 196 7.42 -7.99 14.04
N LEU A 197 6.93 -6.79 13.76
CA LEU A 197 5.51 -6.56 13.45
C LEU A 197 5.14 -7.11 12.07
N ALA A 198 5.99 -6.89 11.08
CA ALA A 198 5.92 -7.56 9.79
C ALA A 198 6.00 -9.08 9.98
N ALA A 199 7.00 -9.59 10.71
CA ALA A 199 7.16 -11.02 11.00
C ALA A 199 6.05 -11.61 11.88
N LYS A 200 5.38 -10.81 12.72
CA LYS A 200 4.20 -11.23 13.51
C LYS A 200 2.92 -11.19 12.69
N ALA A 201 2.85 -10.34 11.66
CA ALA A 201 1.85 -10.42 10.61
C ALA A 201 2.10 -11.61 9.66
N ILE A 202 3.38 -11.99 9.47
CA ILE A 202 3.82 -13.09 8.59
C ILE A 202 3.84 -14.46 9.29
N SER A 203 4.08 -14.52 10.61
CA SER A 203 4.27 -15.77 11.37
C SER A 203 3.84 -15.62 12.83
N ARG A 204 3.18 -16.65 13.34
CA ARG A 204 2.68 -16.71 14.73
C ARG A 204 3.78 -16.89 15.79
N ASP A 205 5.05 -17.00 15.39
CA ASP A 205 6.12 -17.41 16.30
C ASP A 205 6.91 -16.23 16.88
N VAL A 206 6.94 -16.18 18.20
CA VAL A 206 7.78 -15.30 18.99
C VAL A 206 9.18 -15.90 19.04
N THR A 207 10.11 -15.38 18.24
CA THR A 207 11.52 -15.72 18.36
C THR A 207 12.19 -14.87 19.45
N SER A 208 13.00 -15.55 20.28
CA SER A 208 13.82 -14.96 21.34
C SER A 208 15.16 -14.48 20.79
N GLY A 209 15.37 -13.17 20.76
CA GLY A 209 16.62 -12.52 20.38
C GLY A 209 16.76 -11.18 21.09
N ARG A 210 18.02 -10.75 21.30
CA ARG A 210 18.49 -9.52 21.99
C ARG A 210 17.50 -8.34 21.91
N ALA A 211 17.31 -7.63 23.03
CA ALA A 211 16.39 -6.50 23.15
C ALA A 211 16.53 -5.56 21.94
N PRO A 212 15.46 -5.39 21.13
CA PRO A 212 15.52 -4.57 19.93
C PRO A 212 15.80 -3.12 20.32
N VAL A 213 16.48 -2.38 19.44
CA VAL A 213 16.42 -0.92 19.49
C VAL A 213 14.93 -0.57 19.41
N ALA A 214 14.41 0.14 20.42
CA ALA A 214 13.02 0.57 20.42
C ALA A 214 12.86 1.65 19.35
N ALA A 215 12.63 1.23 18.10
CA ALA A 215 12.38 2.14 17.00
C ALA A 215 11.05 2.87 17.25
N ARG A 216 11.06 4.19 17.08
CA ARG A 216 9.83 4.96 16.95
C ARG A 216 9.33 4.73 15.53
N TRP A 217 8.07 4.33 15.40
CA TRP A 217 7.45 4.12 14.10
C TRP A 217 5.99 4.52 14.16
N ALA A 218 5.44 4.96 13.04
CA ALA A 218 4.02 5.23 12.87
C ALA A 218 3.57 4.68 11.53
N ALA A 219 2.26 4.47 11.37
CA ALA A 219 1.70 4.12 10.07
C ALA A 219 0.33 4.74 9.88
N THR A 220 0.16 5.52 8.81
CA THR A 220 -1.12 6.16 8.47
C THR A 220 -1.68 5.59 7.18
N SER A 221 -3.00 5.51 7.08
CA SER A 221 -3.71 5.00 5.90
C SER A 221 -4.55 6.10 5.29
N VAL A 222 -4.51 6.24 3.96
CA VAL A 222 -5.45 7.07 3.21
C VAL A 222 -6.17 6.21 2.18
N LEU A 223 -7.49 6.35 2.10
CA LEU A 223 -8.30 5.69 1.07
C LEU A 223 -8.09 6.36 -0.29
N LEU A 224 -7.88 5.56 -1.33
CA LEU A 224 -7.88 5.97 -2.72
C LEU A 224 -8.96 5.18 -3.45
N GLU A 225 -9.93 5.87 -4.01
CA GLU A 225 -11.08 5.28 -4.70
C GLU A 225 -11.05 5.67 -6.18
N SER A 226 -11.15 4.69 -7.08
CA SER A 226 -11.41 4.93 -8.50
C SER A 226 -12.87 4.60 -8.80
N VAL A 227 -13.56 5.49 -9.52
CA VAL A 227 -14.97 5.33 -9.88
C VAL A 227 -15.18 5.53 -11.37
N VAL A 228 -16.10 4.76 -11.95
CA VAL A 228 -16.50 4.89 -13.36
C VAL A 228 -17.82 5.66 -13.41
N GLY A 229 -17.79 6.83 -14.04
CA GLY A 229 -18.95 7.70 -14.13
C GLY A 229 -19.17 8.57 -12.88
N ASN A 230 -20.42 9.00 -12.70
CA ASN A 230 -20.81 9.96 -11.66
C ASN A 230 -21.23 9.33 -10.33
#